data_AF-A0A8S3EMP9-F1
#
_entry.id   AF-A0A8S3EMP9-F1
#
_cell.length_a   1.000
_cell.length_b   1.000
_cell.length_c   1.000
_cell.angle_alpha   90.00
_cell.angle_beta   90.00
_cell.angle_gamma   90.00
#
_symmetry.space_group_name_H-M   'P 1'
#
loop_
_entity.id
_entity.type
_entity.pdbx_description
1 polymer ?
#
loop_
_entity_poly.entity_id
_entity_poly.type
_entity_poly.pdbx_seq_one_letter_code
_entity_poly.pdbx_strand_id
1 'polypeptide(L)'
;MSSLKEAEDVCSNVYIKFHPYLKSQAGDPQEQIKLRSLFSEFKRINDYLEEMGTKFLSGNEMTFVDCDIMPKLQHIRVAGKYYKNLDIPSEFHALWSYMDRCYKTKAFQESCPFDQDILMHYEGKVGAHIKAVGKTPTLQQPTMTLTVPVHDHSE
;
A
#
# COMPACT_ATOMS: atom_id res chain seq x y z
N MET A 1 19.38 -15.58 -12.63
CA MET A 1 19.92 -14.27 -12.20
C MET A 1 18.92 -13.19 -12.59
N SER A 2 17.91 -12.86 -11.80
CA SER A 2 17.38 -13.47 -10.58
C SER A 2 15.98 -12.83 -10.43
N SER A 3 14.89 -13.60 -10.38
CA SER A 3 13.52 -13.08 -10.18
C SER A 3 13.46 -12.05 -9.04
N LEU A 4 14.34 -12.20 -8.05
CA LEU A 4 14.54 -11.30 -6.93
C LEU A 4 15.00 -9.88 -7.33
N LYS A 5 15.98 -9.73 -8.24
CA LYS A 5 16.45 -8.40 -8.66
C LYS A 5 15.37 -7.65 -9.45
N GLU A 6 14.60 -8.38 -10.26
CA GLU A 6 13.50 -7.82 -11.03
C GLU A 6 12.34 -7.40 -10.12
N ALA A 7 11.98 -8.26 -9.16
CA ALA A 7 11.00 -7.95 -8.12
C ALA A 7 11.37 -6.69 -7.31
N GLU A 8 12.64 -6.54 -6.92
CA GLU A 8 13.15 -5.32 -6.26
C GLU A 8 12.94 -4.08 -7.12
N ASP A 9 13.35 -4.14 -8.40
CA ASP A 9 13.24 -3.02 -9.34
C ASP A 9 11.78 -2.60 -9.56
N VAL A 10 10.88 -3.58 -9.71
CA VAL A 10 9.43 -3.39 -9.83
C VAL A 10 8.86 -2.65 -8.62
N CYS A 11 9.33 -2.96 -7.41
CA CYS A 11 8.78 -2.41 -6.17
C CYS A 11 9.46 -1.10 -5.71
N SER A 12 10.63 -0.77 -6.25
CA SER A 12 11.55 0.26 -5.74
C SER A 12 10.94 1.66 -5.59
N ASN A 13 9.99 2.03 -6.43
CA ASN A 13 9.49 3.41 -6.53
C ASN A 13 8.18 3.68 -5.78
N VAL A 14 7.47 2.66 -5.28
CA VAL A 14 6.13 2.83 -4.69
C VAL A 14 6.10 3.91 -3.61
N TYR A 15 6.99 3.81 -2.61
CA TYR A 15 7.02 4.77 -1.51
C TYR A 15 7.55 6.14 -1.93
N ILE A 16 8.46 6.18 -2.91
CA ILE A 16 9.01 7.41 -3.50
C ILE A 16 7.91 8.21 -4.21
N LYS A 17 6.93 7.54 -4.84
CA LYS A 17 5.75 8.19 -5.44
C LYS A 17 4.68 8.53 -4.41
N PHE A 18 4.49 7.67 -3.40
CA PHE A 18 3.49 7.90 -2.35
C PHE A 18 3.79 9.12 -1.49
N HIS A 19 5.04 9.28 -1.02
CA HIS A 19 5.41 10.37 -0.12
C HIS A 19 5.10 11.79 -0.65
N PRO A 20 5.48 12.17 -1.89
CA PRO A 20 5.13 13.47 -2.44
C PRO A 20 3.62 13.62 -2.72
N TYR A 21 2.91 12.53 -3.03
CA TYR A 21 1.45 12.55 -3.14
C TYR A 21 0.81 12.85 -1.79
N LEU A 22 1.20 12.14 -0.73
CA LEU A 22 0.70 12.35 0.64
C LEU A 22 0.97 13.78 1.15
N LYS A 23 2.11 14.36 0.75
CA LYS A 23 2.51 15.75 1.09
C LYS A 23 1.84 16.85 0.27
N SER A 24 1.14 16.50 -0.81
CA SER A 24 0.46 17.51 -1.62
C SER A 24 -0.59 18.25 -0.77
N GLN A 25 -0.66 19.56 -0.92
CA GLN A 25 -1.65 20.39 -0.22
C GLN A 25 -3.02 20.28 -0.90
N ALA A 26 -4.08 20.64 -0.17
CA ALA A 26 -5.41 20.74 -0.78
C ALA A 26 -5.39 21.77 -1.93
N GLY A 27 -5.80 21.36 -3.13
CA GLY A 27 -5.79 22.21 -4.33
C GLY A 27 -4.43 22.28 -5.05
N ASP A 28 -3.46 21.43 -4.71
CA ASP A 28 -2.20 21.31 -5.45
C ASP A 28 -2.47 20.92 -6.92
N PRO A 29 -2.11 21.77 -7.92
CA PRO A 29 -2.36 21.49 -9.33
C PRO A 29 -1.67 20.21 -9.83
N GLN A 30 -0.63 19.73 -9.14
CA GLN A 30 0.11 18.53 -9.49
C GLN A 30 -0.36 17.28 -8.74
N GLU A 31 -1.32 17.37 -7.82
CA GLU A 31 -1.79 16.24 -7.02
C GLU A 31 -2.24 15.07 -7.91
N GLN A 32 -3.00 15.36 -8.97
CA GLN A 32 -3.48 14.34 -9.90
C GLN A 32 -2.36 13.66 -10.68
N ILE A 33 -1.28 14.39 -11.01
CA ILE A 33 -0.11 13.80 -11.68
C ILE A 33 0.62 12.87 -10.71
N LYS A 34 0.81 13.29 -9.46
CA LYS A 34 1.45 12.48 -8.41
C LYS A 34 0.64 11.21 -8.12
N LEU A 35 -0.69 11.32 -8.07
CA LEU A 35 -1.60 10.19 -7.92
C LEU A 35 -1.46 9.20 -9.08
N ARG A 36 -1.49 9.67 -10.32
CA ARG A 36 -1.29 8.82 -11.51
C ARG A 36 0.07 8.12 -11.48
N SER A 37 1.13 8.81 -11.07
CA SER A 37 2.46 8.21 -10.91
C SER A 37 2.50 7.15 -9.81
N LEU A 38 1.72 7.28 -8.73
CA LEU A 38 1.61 6.24 -7.72
C LEU A 38 0.84 5.03 -8.26
N PHE A 39 -0.27 5.27 -8.96
CA PHE A 39 -1.07 4.22 -9.59
C PHE A 39 -0.29 3.44 -10.66
N SER A 40 0.61 4.08 -11.40
CA SER A 40 1.48 3.35 -12.33
C SER A 40 2.41 2.37 -11.62
N GLU A 41 2.87 2.66 -10.39
CA GLU A 41 3.67 1.70 -9.62
C GLU A 41 2.81 0.53 -9.11
N PHE A 42 1.56 0.76 -8.70
CA PHE A 42 0.64 -0.33 -8.34
C PHE A 42 0.35 -1.23 -9.54
N LYS A 43 0.09 -0.62 -10.70
CA LYS A 43 -0.12 -1.35 -11.94
C LYS A 43 1.12 -2.18 -12.29
N ARG A 44 2.32 -1.60 -12.16
CA ARG A 44 3.58 -2.29 -12.44
C ARG A 44 3.77 -3.53 -11.57
N ILE A 45 3.45 -3.45 -10.27
CA ILE A 45 3.49 -4.62 -9.38
C ILE A 45 2.40 -5.63 -9.76
N ASN A 46 1.19 -5.16 -10.07
CA ASN A 46 0.10 -6.05 -10.48
C ASN A 46 0.47 -6.86 -11.73
N ASP A 47 0.87 -6.17 -12.81
CA ASP A 47 1.24 -6.79 -14.08
C ASP A 47 2.38 -7.80 -13.88
N TYR A 48 3.38 -7.44 -13.06
CA TYR A 48 4.49 -8.34 -12.73
C TYR A 48 4.02 -9.61 -12.00
N LEU A 49 3.12 -9.48 -11.02
CA LEU A 49 2.56 -10.64 -10.31
C LEU A 49 1.71 -11.53 -11.23
N GLU A 50 0.98 -10.94 -12.17
CA GLU A 50 0.21 -11.67 -13.20
C GLU A 50 1.14 -12.46 -14.13
N GLU A 51 2.22 -11.83 -14.60
CA GLU A 51 3.20 -12.45 -15.48
C GLU A 51 3.96 -13.58 -14.78
N MET A 52 4.39 -13.38 -13.54
CA MET A 52 5.15 -14.37 -12.79
C MET A 52 4.30 -15.57 -12.35
N GLY A 53 3.01 -15.34 -12.05
CA GLY A 53 2.10 -16.40 -11.59
C GLY A 53 2.49 -17.04 -10.25
N THR A 54 3.34 -16.37 -9.45
CA THR A 54 3.86 -16.87 -8.18
C THR A 54 3.07 -16.34 -6.98
N LYS A 55 3.16 -17.05 -5.85
CA LYS A 55 2.49 -16.64 -4.61
C LYS A 55 3.01 -15.30 -4.06
N PHE A 56 4.31 -15.10 -4.08
CA PHE A 56 5.01 -13.88 -3.65
C PHE A 56 5.82 -13.30 -4.81
N LEU A 57 6.52 -12.17 -4.59
CA LEU A 57 7.14 -11.42 -5.68
C LEU A 57 8.25 -12.16 -6.39
N SER A 58 9.06 -12.94 -5.69
CA SER A 58 10.22 -13.62 -6.29
C SER A 58 10.03 -15.14 -6.44
N GLY A 59 8.88 -15.68 -6.03
CA GLY A 59 8.63 -17.10 -5.99
C GLY A 59 7.47 -17.48 -5.06
N ASN A 60 7.42 -18.76 -4.66
CA ASN A 60 6.35 -19.26 -3.79
C ASN A 60 6.64 -19.13 -2.28
N GLU A 61 7.88 -18.76 -1.94
CA GLU A 61 8.32 -18.47 -0.59
C GLU A 61 8.56 -16.97 -0.41
N MET A 62 8.32 -16.48 0.80
CA MET A 62 8.52 -15.07 1.13
C MET A 62 10.01 -14.73 1.14
N THR A 63 10.36 -13.59 0.56
CA THR A 63 11.73 -13.08 0.47
C THR A 63 11.84 -11.70 1.10
N PHE A 64 13.05 -11.14 1.14
CA PHE A 64 13.22 -9.79 1.68
C PHE A 64 12.48 -8.72 0.86
N VAL A 65 12.24 -8.96 -0.43
CA VAL A 65 11.51 -8.01 -1.29
C VAL A 65 10.09 -7.85 -0.78
N ASP A 66 9.46 -8.96 -0.39
CA ASP A 66 8.13 -8.97 0.23
C ASP A 66 8.15 -8.26 1.59
N CYS A 67 9.18 -8.52 2.40
CA CYS A 67 9.37 -7.86 3.69
C CYS A 67 9.61 -6.35 3.57
N ASP A 68 10.14 -5.87 2.44
CA ASP A 68 10.36 -4.44 2.18
C ASP A 68 9.10 -3.74 1.65
N ILE A 69 8.41 -4.35 0.69
CA ILE A 69 7.27 -3.72 0.03
C ILE A 69 5.95 -3.85 0.80
N MET A 70 5.72 -4.96 1.50
CA MET A 70 4.43 -5.17 2.18
C MET A 70 4.16 -4.15 3.29
N PRO A 71 5.13 -3.77 4.16
CA PRO A 71 4.92 -2.66 5.11
C PRO A 71 4.61 -1.34 4.41
N LYS A 72 5.25 -1.05 3.27
CA LYS A 72 5.00 0.18 2.48
C LYS A 72 3.57 0.18 1.93
N LEU A 73 3.10 -0.92 1.36
CA LEU A 73 1.72 -1.06 0.88
C LEU A 73 0.71 -0.90 2.03
N GLN A 74 1.00 -1.47 3.20
CA GLN A 74 0.14 -1.31 4.37
C GLN A 74 0.04 0.15 4.84
N HIS A 75 1.18 0.85 4.89
CA HIS A 75 1.21 2.27 5.21
C HIS A 75 0.41 3.11 4.20
N ILE A 76 0.52 2.81 2.91
CA ILE A 76 -0.26 3.45 1.85
C ILE A 76 -1.75 3.25 2.07
N ARG A 77 -2.19 2.03 2.37
CA ARG A 77 -3.61 1.75 2.61
C ARG A 77 -4.16 2.56 3.79
N VAL A 78 -3.48 2.51 4.92
CA VAL A 78 -3.97 3.14 6.15
C VAL A 78 -3.86 4.67 6.07
N ALA A 79 -2.67 5.20 5.79
CA ALA A 79 -2.45 6.64 5.77
C ALA A 79 -3.05 7.30 4.52
N GLY A 80 -2.96 6.65 3.35
CA GLY A 80 -3.57 7.15 2.12
C GLY A 80 -5.09 7.28 2.25
N LYS A 81 -5.76 6.26 2.81
CA LYS A 81 -7.20 6.32 3.04
C LYS A 81 -7.56 7.45 4.00
N TYR A 82 -6.87 7.54 5.14
CA TYR A 82 -7.20 8.51 6.18
C TYR A 82 -6.92 9.97 5.80
N TYR A 83 -5.81 10.26 5.12
CA TYR A 83 -5.39 11.64 4.81
C TYR A 83 -5.80 12.12 3.43
N LYS A 84 -6.04 11.21 2.47
CA LYS A 84 -6.27 11.53 1.06
C LYS A 84 -7.49 10.85 0.45
N ASN A 85 -8.21 10.02 1.22
CA ASN A 85 -9.26 9.14 0.71
C ASN A 85 -8.77 8.27 -0.48
N LEU A 86 -7.49 7.89 -0.44
CA LEU A 86 -6.87 7.02 -1.43
C LEU A 86 -7.20 5.57 -1.12
N ASP A 87 -7.72 4.86 -2.11
CA ASP A 87 -7.78 3.40 -2.13
C ASP A 87 -6.87 2.87 -3.25
N ILE A 88 -6.25 1.70 -3.03
CA ILE A 88 -5.62 0.95 -4.12
C ILE A 88 -6.77 0.45 -5.02
N PRO A 89 -6.76 0.72 -6.34
CA PRO A 89 -7.84 0.29 -7.23
C PRO A 89 -8.13 -1.22 -7.12
N SER A 90 -9.41 -1.60 -7.04
CA SER A 90 -9.83 -3.00 -6.91
C SER A 90 -9.59 -3.83 -8.18
N GLU A 91 -9.35 -3.19 -9.32
CA GLU A 91 -8.99 -3.82 -10.60
C GLU A 91 -7.59 -4.45 -10.59
N PHE A 92 -6.71 -4.10 -9.63
CA PHE A 92 -5.39 -4.71 -9.48
C PHE A 92 -5.47 -6.04 -8.71
N HIS A 93 -6.12 -7.03 -9.34
CA HIS A 93 -6.47 -8.31 -8.73
C HIS A 93 -5.26 -9.11 -8.23
N ALA A 94 -4.15 -9.15 -8.99
CA ALA A 94 -2.96 -9.88 -8.58
C ALA A 94 -2.26 -9.21 -7.39
N LEU A 95 -2.22 -7.87 -7.37
CA LEU A 95 -1.73 -7.11 -6.22
C LEU A 95 -2.60 -7.36 -4.97
N TRP A 96 -3.93 -7.31 -5.10
CA TRP A 96 -4.82 -7.60 -3.98
C TRP A 96 -4.69 -9.04 -3.47
N SER A 97 -4.59 -10.00 -4.39
CA SER A 97 -4.37 -11.42 -4.05
C SER A 97 -3.01 -11.62 -3.37
N TYR A 98 -1.98 -10.89 -3.77
CA TYR A 98 -0.68 -10.87 -3.10
C TYR A 98 -0.79 -10.33 -1.67
N MET A 99 -1.47 -9.19 -1.48
CA MET A 99 -1.67 -8.59 -0.17
C MET A 99 -2.47 -9.51 0.77
N ASP A 100 -3.51 -10.19 0.26
CA ASP A 100 -4.27 -11.20 1.00
C ASP A 100 -3.37 -12.35 1.52
N ARG A 101 -2.46 -12.84 0.67
CA ARG A 101 -1.50 -13.90 1.06
C ARG A 101 -0.50 -13.40 2.12
N CYS A 102 -0.06 -12.16 2.01
CA CYS A 102 0.75 -11.51 3.04
C CYS A 102 -0.02 -11.33 4.37
N TYR A 103 -1.30 -10.93 4.32
CA TYR A 103 -2.14 -10.83 5.52
C TYR A 103 -2.38 -12.16 6.23
N LYS A 104 -2.25 -13.28 5.51
CA LYS A 104 -2.30 -14.65 6.07
C LYS A 104 -0.94 -15.17 6.52
N THR A 105 0.12 -14.37 6.39
CA THR A 105 1.48 -14.75 6.80
C THR A 105 1.76 -14.28 8.22
N LYS A 106 2.15 -15.22 9.09
CA LYS A 106 2.43 -14.97 10.51
C LYS A 106 3.45 -13.86 10.74
N ALA A 107 4.54 -13.87 9.97
CA ALA A 107 5.59 -12.84 10.05
C ALA A 107 5.04 -11.41 9.84
N PHE A 108 4.06 -11.24 8.94
CA PHE A 108 3.41 -9.95 8.74
C PHE A 108 2.41 -9.63 9.85
N GLN A 109 1.55 -10.59 10.24
CA GLN A 109 0.57 -10.38 11.31
C GLN A 109 1.22 -9.98 12.64
N GLU A 110 2.37 -10.57 12.97
CA GLU A 110 3.07 -10.32 14.24
C GLU A 110 3.91 -9.04 14.23
N SER A 111 4.25 -8.51 13.06
CA SER A 111 5.10 -7.31 12.92
C SER A 111 4.34 -6.06 12.47
N CYS A 112 3.12 -6.21 11.93
CA CYS A 112 2.31 -5.10 11.47
C CYS A 112 1.86 -4.24 12.67
N PRO A 113 2.14 -2.93 12.68
CA PRO A 113 1.63 -2.04 13.71
C PRO A 113 0.11 -1.85 13.58
N PHE A 114 -0.52 -1.35 14.64
CA PHE A 114 -1.92 -0.94 14.58
C PHE A 114 -2.10 0.26 13.65
N ASP A 115 -3.29 0.39 13.07
CA ASP A 115 -3.61 1.46 12.13
C ASP A 115 -3.34 2.84 12.77
N GLN A 116 -3.68 3.01 14.04
CA GLN A 116 -3.48 4.24 14.80
C GLN A 116 -2.00 4.64 14.89
N ASP A 117 -1.10 3.67 15.07
CA ASP A 117 0.35 3.93 15.13
C ASP A 117 0.90 4.38 13.78
N ILE A 118 0.39 3.77 12.69
CA ILE A 118 0.68 4.23 11.33
C ILE A 118 0.17 5.67 11.14
N LEU A 119 -1.06 5.96 11.54
CA LEU A 119 -1.64 7.30 11.39
C LEU A 119 -0.84 8.37 12.16
N MET A 120 -0.47 8.10 13.41
CA MET A 120 0.37 8.98 14.23
C MET A 120 1.75 9.19 13.61
N HIS A 121 2.34 8.15 13.01
CA HIS A 121 3.63 8.27 12.30
C HIS A 121 3.59 9.29 11.15
N TYR A 122 2.43 9.51 10.52
CA TYR A 122 2.24 10.42 9.39
C TYR A 122 1.67 11.79 9.76
N GLU A 123 1.20 12.03 10.99
CA GLU A 123 0.54 13.28 11.38
C GLU A 123 1.40 14.53 11.08
N GLY A 124 2.71 14.46 11.31
CA GLY A 124 3.66 15.54 10.97
C GLY A 124 4.28 15.46 9.56
N LYS A 125 3.83 14.53 8.72
CA LYS A 125 4.43 14.24 7.40
C LYS A 125 3.49 14.52 6.23
N VAL A 126 2.23 14.84 6.50
CA VAL A 126 1.20 15.17 5.48
C VAL A 126 1.26 16.64 5.06
N GLY A 127 0.61 16.97 3.95
CA GLY A 127 0.52 18.36 3.48
C GLY A 127 -0.16 19.28 4.50
N ALA A 128 0.27 20.54 4.55
CA ALA A 128 -0.37 21.54 5.40
C ALA A 128 -1.86 21.66 5.08
N HIS A 129 -2.68 21.87 6.11
CA HIS A 129 -4.14 22.04 6.01
C HIS A 129 -4.92 20.83 5.44
N ILE A 130 -4.30 19.64 5.35
CA ILE A 130 -5.02 18.40 5.11
C ILE A 130 -5.94 18.14 6.32
N LYS A 131 -7.25 18.05 6.06
CA LYS A 131 -8.20 17.56 7.06
C LYS A 131 -8.27 16.04 6.92
N ALA A 132 -7.95 15.33 8.00
CA ALA A 132 -8.19 13.91 8.09
C ALA A 132 -9.65 13.56 7.79
N VAL A 133 -9.87 12.45 7.09
CA VAL A 133 -11.20 11.95 6.73
C VAL A 133 -11.82 11.18 7.91
N GLY A 134 -11.00 10.66 8.82
CA GLY A 134 -11.43 9.87 9.98
C GLY A 134 -11.40 10.63 11.31
N LYS A 135 -11.73 9.90 12.38
CA LYS A 135 -11.61 10.36 13.76
C LYS A 135 -10.14 10.44 14.18
N THR A 136 -9.80 11.39 15.06
CA THR A 136 -8.47 11.52 15.67
C THR A 136 -7.98 10.18 16.24
N PRO A 137 -6.76 9.71 15.88
CA PRO A 137 -6.30 8.37 16.26
C PRO A 137 -6.05 8.21 17.77
N THR A 138 -5.78 9.31 18.47
CA THR A 138 -5.53 9.32 19.92
C THR A 138 -6.75 8.84 20.71
N LEU A 139 -6.52 7.96 21.69
CA LEU A 139 -7.54 7.33 22.55
C LEU A 139 -8.53 6.40 21.82
N GLN A 140 -8.24 6.00 20.58
CA GLN A 140 -9.01 4.95 19.91
C GLN A 140 -8.56 3.55 20.36
N GLN A 141 -9.46 2.59 20.27
CA GLN A 141 -9.08 1.18 20.35
C GLN A 141 -8.20 0.80 19.15
N PRO A 142 -7.14 0.00 19.36
CA PRO A 142 -6.26 -0.42 18.28
C PRO A 142 -7.03 -1.27 17.26
N THR A 143 -6.84 -0.97 15.98
CA THR A 143 -7.41 -1.72 14.85
C THR A 143 -6.32 -2.11 13.87
N MET A 144 -6.58 -3.13 13.04
CA MET A 144 -5.68 -3.53 11.96
C MET A 144 -6.44 -3.70 10.65
N THR A 145 -6.05 -2.95 9.63
CA THR A 145 -6.62 -3.04 8.29
C THR A 145 -5.96 -4.19 7.51
N LEU A 146 -6.43 -5.43 7.74
CA LEU A 146 -5.91 -6.65 7.09
C LEU A 146 -6.95 -7.33 6.15
N THR A 147 -7.93 -6.57 5.68
CA THR A 147 -8.98 -7.06 4.76
C THR A 147 -8.69 -6.64 3.32
N VAL A 148 -9.11 -7.44 2.35
CA VAL A 148 -9.11 -7.07 0.93
C VAL A 148 -10.51 -6.67 0.47
N PRO A 149 -10.66 -5.84 -0.58
CA PRO A 149 -11.96 -5.53 -1.14
C PRO A 149 -12.72 -6.80 -1.54
N VAL A 150 -14.02 -6.83 -1.29
CA VAL A 150 -14.88 -7.91 -1.78
C VAL A 150 -15.02 -7.72 -3.29
N HIS A 151 -14.62 -8.72 -4.08
CA HIS A 151 -14.96 -8.76 -5.49
C HIS A 151 -16.40 -9.22 -5.60
N ASP A 152 -17.27 -8.38 -6.16
CA ASP A 152 -18.61 -8.81 -6.55
C ASP A 152 -18.42 -9.77 -7.72
N HIS A 153 -18.49 -11.07 -7.44
CA HIS A 153 -18.56 -12.09 -8.48
C HIS A 153 -19.97 -12.03 -9.07
N SER A 154 -20.25 -11.01 -9.88
CA SER A 154 -21.38 -11.06 -10.81
C SER A 154 -21.01 -12.08 -11.89
N GLU A 155 -21.56 -13.28 -11.72
CA GLU A 155 -21.68 -14.36 -12.71
C GLU A 155 -22.25 -13.88 -14.05
#